data_AF-A0A9W6IKM7-F1
#
_entry.id   AF-A0A9W6IKM7-F1
#
_cell.length_a   1.000
_cell.length_b   1.000
_cell.length_c   1.000
_cell.angle_alpha   90.00
_cell.angle_beta   90.00
_cell.angle_gamma   90.00
#
_symmetry.space_group_name_H-M   'P 1'
#
loop_
_entity.id
_entity.type
_entity.pdbx_description
1 polymer ?
#
loop_
_entity_poly.entity_id
_entity_poly.type
_entity_poly.pdbx_seq_one_letter_code
_entity_poly.pdbx_strand_id
1 'polypeptide(L)'
;MTDAYALTFRLKTDSSYAERLESLEKAIREESPGEWWKETTSFYLLRSEKSASGLVDHLYFNSEFNASKDIMGVINLSKKEHAHKGTFSDSDWENILKAR
;
A
#
# COMPACT_ATOMS: atom_id res chain seq x y z
N MET A 1 7.52 18.31 1.54
CA MET A 1 8.51 17.62 0.66
C MET A 1 7.98 16.22 0.50
N THR A 2 7.76 15.80 -0.74
CA THR A 2 7.15 14.50 -1.05
C THR A 2 8.22 13.41 -1.11
N ASP A 3 7.96 12.30 -0.42
CA ASP A 3 8.80 11.10 -0.49
C ASP A 3 8.28 10.15 -1.58
N ALA A 4 9.16 9.32 -2.13
CA ALA A 4 8.79 8.26 -3.05
C ALA A 4 8.44 6.99 -2.29
N TYR A 5 7.39 6.30 -2.71
CA TYR A 5 6.89 5.08 -2.08
C TYR A 5 6.76 3.94 -3.08
N ALA A 6 7.07 2.73 -2.63
CA ALA A 6 6.63 1.50 -3.25
C ALA A 6 5.48 0.91 -2.44
N LEU A 7 4.41 0.54 -3.14
CA LEU A 7 3.22 -0.05 -2.56
C LEU A 7 2.97 -1.38 -3.22
N THR A 8 2.71 -2.41 -2.42
CA THR A 8 2.36 -3.75 -2.90
C THR A 8 1.16 -4.25 -2.12
N PHE A 9 0.31 -5.04 -2.77
CA PHE A 9 -0.88 -5.58 -2.12
C PHE A 9 -1.32 -6.90 -2.72
N ARG A 10 -2.03 -7.68 -1.91
CA ARG A 10 -2.72 -8.89 -2.33
C ARG A 10 -4.14 -8.84 -1.80
N LEU A 11 -5.11 -8.83 -2.70
CA LEU A 11 -6.52 -8.93 -2.33
C LEU A 11 -6.98 -10.38 -2.44
N LYS A 12 -7.79 -10.84 -1.48
CA LYS A 12 -8.41 -12.17 -1.54
C LYS A 12 -9.40 -12.24 -2.70
N THR A 13 -9.22 -13.22 -3.59
CA THR A 13 -10.22 -13.50 -4.63
C THR A 13 -11.51 -14.02 -4.01
N ASP A 14 -12.56 -13.22 -4.12
CA ASP A 14 -13.94 -13.52 -3.70
C ASP A 14 -14.91 -12.61 -4.47
N SER A 15 -16.20 -12.66 -4.14
CA SER A 15 -17.24 -11.91 -4.85
C SER A 15 -17.09 -10.39 -4.78
N SER A 16 -16.38 -9.85 -3.78
CA SER A 16 -16.13 -8.41 -3.66
C SER A 16 -14.72 -8.00 -4.08
N TYR A 17 -13.97 -8.88 -4.75
CA TYR A 17 -12.60 -8.59 -5.19
C TYR A 17 -12.53 -7.34 -6.08
N ALA A 18 -13.41 -7.22 -7.08
CA ALA A 18 -13.39 -6.13 -8.04
C ALA A 18 -13.64 -4.77 -7.35
N GLU A 19 -14.65 -4.69 -6.48
CA GLU A 19 -14.99 -3.48 -5.73
C GLU A 19 -13.83 -3.02 -4.82
N ARG A 20 -13.16 -3.97 -4.14
CA ARG A 20 -12.00 -3.66 -3.29
C ARG A 20 -10.79 -3.21 -4.11
N LEU A 21 -10.56 -3.82 -5.27
CA LEU A 21 -9.50 -3.39 -6.18
C LEU A 21 -9.77 -1.96 -6.65
N GLU A 22 -10.93 -1.71 -7.26
CA GLU A 22 -11.28 -0.40 -7.80
C GLU A 22 -11.23 0.71 -6.74
N SER A 23 -11.73 0.46 -5.52
CA SER A 23 -11.69 1.43 -4.43
C SER A 23 -10.26 1.69 -3.93
N LEU A 24 -9.42 0.67 -3.80
CA LEU A 24 -8.01 0.85 -3.41
C LEU A 24 -7.25 1.63 -4.47
N GLU A 25 -7.44 1.30 -5.74
CA GLU A 25 -6.80 2.02 -6.84
C GLU A 25 -7.22 3.48 -6.90
N LYS A 26 -8.49 3.77 -6.62
CA LYS A 26 -8.99 5.14 -6.52
C LYS A 26 -8.28 5.90 -5.40
N ALA A 27 -8.22 5.34 -4.19
CA ALA A 27 -7.53 5.95 -3.05
C ALA A 27 -6.03 6.22 -3.35
N ILE A 28 -5.35 5.28 -4.02
CA ILE A 28 -3.95 5.46 -4.43
C ILE A 28 -3.78 6.63 -5.40
N ARG A 29 -4.67 6.77 -6.40
CA ARG A 29 -4.62 7.85 -7.38
C ARG A 29 -4.92 9.22 -6.76
N GLU A 30 -5.83 9.26 -5.79
CA GLU A 30 -6.17 10.48 -5.06
C GLU A 30 -5.04 10.95 -4.14
N GLU A 31 -4.24 10.02 -3.59
CA GLU A 31 -3.06 10.36 -2.78
C GLU A 31 -1.93 11.03 -3.59
N SER A 32 -1.78 10.67 -4.87
CA SER A 32 -0.71 11.16 -5.72
C SER A 32 -1.23 11.70 -7.06
N PRO A 33 -1.83 12.90 -7.07
CA PRO A 33 -2.33 13.50 -8.30
C PRO A 33 -1.15 13.88 -9.23
N GLY A 34 -0.87 13.02 -10.22
CA GLY A 34 0.02 13.31 -11.35
C GLY A 34 1.28 12.44 -11.47
N GLU A 35 1.80 11.90 -10.36
CA GLU A 35 3.04 11.08 -10.38
C GLU A 35 2.83 9.72 -9.69
N TRP A 36 2.29 8.78 -10.44
CA TRP A 36 2.23 7.37 -10.04
C TRP A 36 2.47 6.45 -11.23
N TRP A 37 3.02 5.27 -10.98
CA TRP A 37 3.26 4.22 -11.97
C TRP A 37 2.61 2.92 -11.53
N LYS A 38 1.90 2.27 -12.46
CA LYS A 38 1.24 0.99 -12.26
C LYS A 38 1.13 0.21 -13.58
N GLU A 39 2.11 -0.62 -13.88
CA GLU A 39 2.01 -1.59 -14.97
C GLU A 39 1.57 -2.99 -14.51
N THR A 40 1.70 -3.29 -13.21
CA THR A 40 1.33 -4.60 -12.67
C THR A 40 0.10 -4.53 -11.77
N THR A 41 -0.58 -5.66 -11.57
CA THR A 41 -1.89 -5.74 -10.89
C THR A 41 -1.84 -5.50 -9.39
N SER A 42 -0.64 -5.51 -8.78
CA SER A 42 -0.45 -5.58 -7.33
C SER A 42 0.71 -4.70 -6.84
N PHE A 43 1.12 -3.71 -7.62
CA PHE A 43 2.23 -2.82 -7.27
C PHE A 43 2.05 -1.42 -7.82
N TYR A 44 2.44 -0.43 -7.01
CA TYR A 44 2.43 0.99 -7.37
C TYR A 44 3.72 1.68 -6.91
N LEU A 45 4.15 2.66 -7.70
CA LEU A 45 5.05 3.72 -7.24
C LEU A 45 4.26 5.02 -7.18
N LEU A 46 4.41 5.79 -6.10
CA LEU A 46 3.71 7.06 -5.92
C LEU A 46 4.51 8.02 -5.05
N ARG A 47 4.13 9.31 -5.07
CA ARG A 47 4.64 10.32 -4.13
C ARG A 47 3.61 10.71 -3.08
N SER A 48 4.05 10.89 -1.85
CA SER A 48 3.20 11.36 -0.74
C SER A 48 4.00 12.20 0.26
N GLU A 49 3.31 13.10 0.97
CA GLU A 49 3.85 13.84 2.13
C GLU A 49 3.60 13.13 3.46
N LYS A 50 2.80 12.06 3.47
CA LYS A 50 2.52 11.25 4.66
C LYS A 50 3.74 10.40 5.01
N SER A 51 3.79 9.93 6.25
CA SER A 51 4.68 8.84 6.66
C SER A 51 4.19 7.51 6.08
N ALA A 52 5.01 6.45 6.08
CA ALA A 52 4.58 5.12 5.62
C ALA A 52 3.37 4.61 6.42
N SER A 53 3.36 4.82 7.74
CA SER A 53 2.21 4.48 8.59
C SER A 53 0.97 5.31 8.25
N GLY A 54 1.14 6.62 8.07
CA GLY A 54 0.02 7.51 7.73
C GLY A 54 -0.56 7.19 6.35
N LEU A 55 0.29 6.81 5.40
CA LEU A 55 -0.13 6.42 4.06
C LEU A 55 -0.88 5.07 4.07
N VAL A 56 -0.38 4.05 4.76
CA VAL A 56 -1.06 2.75 4.82
C VAL A 56 -2.43 2.86 5.52
N ASP A 57 -2.51 3.67 6.59
CA ASP A 57 -3.77 3.93 7.30
C ASP A 57 -4.73 4.73 6.41
N HIS A 58 -4.25 5.77 5.71
CA HIS A 58 -5.07 6.56 4.79
C HIS A 58 -5.71 5.67 3.72
N LEU A 59 -4.93 4.81 3.06
CA LEU A 59 -5.43 3.91 2.03
C LEU A 59 -6.39 2.86 2.59
N TYR A 60 -6.12 2.36 3.80
CA TYR A 60 -7.04 1.45 4.48
C TYR A 60 -8.40 2.10 4.77
N PHE A 61 -8.42 3.31 5.34
CA PHE A 61 -9.66 3.97 5.73
C PHE A 61 -10.44 4.59 4.56
N ASN A 62 -9.80 4.82 3.41
CA ASN A 62 -10.41 5.45 2.23
C ASN A 62 -10.62 4.46 1.06
N SER A 63 -10.57 3.15 1.33
CA SER A 63 -10.93 2.11 0.38
C SER A 63 -11.76 1.01 1.04
N GLU A 64 -12.31 0.10 0.24
CA GLU A 64 -13.03 -1.08 0.75
C GLU A 64 -12.05 -2.19 1.21
N PHE A 65 -10.77 -1.88 1.39
CA PHE A 65 -9.74 -2.84 1.80
C PHE A 65 -10.13 -3.54 3.10
N ASN A 66 -10.04 -4.88 3.11
CA ASN A 66 -10.44 -5.68 4.25
C ASN A 66 -9.23 -6.38 4.88
N ALA A 67 -8.68 -5.79 5.95
CA ALA A 67 -7.50 -6.30 6.63
C ALA A 67 -7.64 -7.71 7.25
N SER A 68 -8.83 -8.29 7.30
CA SER A 68 -9.00 -9.70 7.73
C SER A 68 -8.65 -10.71 6.62
N LYS A 69 -8.60 -10.28 5.36
CA LYS A 69 -8.38 -11.16 4.20
C LYS A 69 -7.39 -10.61 3.16
N ASP A 70 -7.25 -9.30 3.09
CA ASP A 70 -6.35 -8.60 2.18
C ASP A 70 -5.07 -8.18 2.91
N ILE A 71 -4.01 -7.95 2.14
CA ILE A 71 -2.69 -7.57 2.64
C ILE A 71 -2.17 -6.40 1.81
N MET A 72 -1.59 -5.39 2.46
CA MET A 72 -0.97 -4.23 1.84
C MET A 72 0.33 -3.88 2.57
N GLY A 73 1.38 -3.61 1.82
CA GLY A 73 2.66 -3.11 2.31
C GLY A 73 3.01 -1.78 1.66
N VAL A 74 3.49 -0.84 2.46
CA VAL A 74 3.95 0.49 2.05
C VAL A 74 5.39 0.65 2.49
N ILE A 75 6.27 0.96 1.54
CA ILE A 75 7.70 1.15 1.76
C ILE A 75 8.07 2.56 1.33
N ASN A 76 8.55 3.37 2.26
CA ASN A 76 9.18 4.65 1.91
C ASN A 76 10.53 4.33 1.24
N LEU A 77 10.75 4.80 0.02
CA LEU A 77 11.99 4.63 -0.73
C LEU A 77 12.98 5.75 -0.41
N SER A 78 12.48 6.90 0.03
CA SER A 78 13.28 8.07 0.43
C SER A 78 13.81 7.97 1.87
N LYS A 79 13.16 7.17 2.74
CA LYS A 79 13.50 7.00 4.17
C LYS A 79 13.46 5.53 4.58
N LYS A 80 14.07 5.20 5.72
CA LYS A 80 14.01 3.86 6.35
C LYS A 80 12.70 3.69 7.12
N GLU A 81 11.58 3.74 6.40
CA GLU A 81 10.25 3.61 6.98
C GLU A 81 9.40 2.68 6.13
N HIS A 82 8.61 1.85 6.81
CA HIS A 82 7.65 0.95 6.20
C HIS A 82 6.47 0.75 7.13
N ALA A 83 5.34 0.38 6.55
CA ALA A 83 4.16 -0.01 7.30
C ALA A 83 3.35 -1.02 6.49
N HIS A 84 2.47 -1.75 7.16
CA HIS A 84 1.62 -2.74 6.50
C HIS A 84 0.23 -2.82 7.14
N LYS A 85 -0.73 -3.35 6.38
CA LYS A 85 -2.06 -3.73 6.83
C LYS A 85 -2.39 -5.14 6.37
N GLY A 86 -3.18 -5.83 7.19
CA GLY A 86 -3.45 -7.24 7.02
C GLY A 86 -2.43 -8.13 7.73
N THR A 87 -2.71 -9.44 7.76
CA THR A 87 -1.85 -10.40 8.46
C THR A 87 -0.80 -10.96 7.50
N PHE A 88 0.47 -10.70 7.77
CA PHE A 88 1.60 -11.31 7.06
C PHE A 88 1.86 -12.69 7.64
N SER A 89 2.18 -13.67 6.80
CA SER A 89 2.38 -15.07 7.20
C SER A 89 3.79 -15.36 7.71
N ASP A 90 4.73 -14.46 7.50
CA ASP A 90 6.13 -14.59 7.92
C ASP A 90 6.66 -13.25 8.46
N SER A 91 7.83 -13.31 9.10
CA SER A 91 8.52 -12.16 9.67
C SER A 91 9.55 -11.52 8.74
N ASP A 92 9.72 -12.04 7.53
CA ASP A 92 10.83 -11.65 6.65
C ASP A 92 10.69 -10.19 6.21
N TRP A 93 9.47 -9.72 6.01
CA TRP A 93 9.17 -8.31 5.76
C TRP A 93 9.82 -7.39 6.80
N GLU A 94 9.57 -7.65 8.09
CA GLU A 94 10.11 -6.82 9.18
C GLU A 94 11.63 -6.97 9.28
N ASN A 95 12.16 -8.18 9.12
CA ASN A 95 13.59 -8.46 9.24
C ASN A 95 14.40 -7.76 8.13
N ILE A 96 13.92 -7.84 6.89
CA ILE A 96 14.58 -7.24 5.72
C ILE A 96 14.50 -5.71 5.81
N LEU A 97 13.34 -5.14 6.13
CA LEU A 97 13.16 -3.69 6.10
C LEU A 97 13.76 -2.97 7.31
N LYS A 98 13.84 -3.62 8.48
CA LYS A 98 14.60 -3.07 9.63
C LYS A 98 16.10 -3.04 9.40
N ALA A 99 16.63 -3.93 8.57
CA ALA A 99 18.06 -3.97 8.24
C ALA A 99 18.48 -2.92 7.20
N ARG A 100 17.51 -2.31 6.51
CA ARG A 100 17.74 -1.31 5.46
C ARG A 100 18.30 -0.02 6.01
#